data_AF-A0A0Q6KGF5-F1
#
_entry.id   AF-A0A0Q6KGF5-F1
#
_cell.length_a   1.000
_cell.length_b   1.000
_cell.length_c   1.000
_cell.angle_alpha   90.00
_cell.angle_beta   90.00
_cell.angle_gamma   90.00
#
_symmetry.space_group_name_H-M   'P 1'
#
loop_
_entity.id
_entity.type
_entity.pdbx_description
1 polymer ?
#
loop_
_entity_poly.entity_id
_entity_poly.type
_entity_poly.pdbx_seq_one_letter_code
_entity_poly.pdbx_strand_id
1 'polypeptide(L)'
;MPGSTVIAPLCLLLGCLLLFGKIRYSRPGIILTVVVAVGHYLIWRLTDTIDWHSGAAKLWWPLTCLTVELAALFDAGILLILLSRPTDRSREADAGERRLRASWATDASLLPPVDVFITTYNEPREVLEKTIVGTLSLEWPDARIWVLDDGRRQWVHDLCAAKGAGYITRDNNRGAKAGNINHALTQTQAPFVTVFDADFVPRRDFLMRTMGFFEDARIGIV
;
A
#
# COMPACT_ATOMS: atom_id res chain seq x y z
N MET A 1 7.54 -41.53 25.91
CA MET A 1 6.29 -41.36 25.15
C MET A 1 6.44 -40.10 24.28
N PRO A 2 6.94 -40.20 23.04
CA PRO A 2 7.33 -39.04 22.23
C PRO A 2 6.18 -38.43 21.40
N GLY A 3 5.00 -39.05 21.39
CA GLY A 3 3.87 -38.61 20.55
C GLY A 3 3.09 -37.42 21.13
N SER A 4 3.05 -37.24 22.45
CA SER A 4 2.22 -36.20 23.09
C SER A 4 2.81 -34.78 22.98
N THR A 5 4.11 -34.65 22.74
CA THR A 5 4.79 -33.34 22.64
C THR A 5 4.56 -32.63 21.30
N VAL A 6 4.22 -33.38 20.24
CA VAL A 6 3.94 -32.81 18.89
C VAL A 6 2.43 -32.63 18.67
N ILE A 7 1.61 -33.51 19.23
CA ILE A 7 0.15 -33.49 19.06
C ILE A 7 -0.47 -32.30 19.81
N ALA A 8 0.03 -31.97 21.01
CA ALA A 8 -0.50 -30.85 21.79
C ALA A 8 -0.37 -29.47 21.08
N PRO A 9 0.81 -29.07 20.55
CA PRO A 9 0.92 -27.80 19.82
C PRO A 9 0.15 -27.83 18.49
N LEU A 10 0.09 -28.95 17.78
CA LEU A 10 -0.67 -29.06 16.53
C LEU A 10 -2.18 -28.93 16.77
N CYS A 11 -2.71 -29.55 17.82
CA CYS A 11 -4.11 -29.43 18.24
C CYS A 11 -4.44 -28.02 18.76
N LEU A 12 -3.49 -27.35 19.42
CA LEU A 12 -3.64 -25.94 19.81
C LEU A 12 -3.70 -25.04 18.56
N LEU A 13 -2.83 -25.27 17.58
CA LEU A 13 -2.77 -24.50 16.32
C LEU A 13 -4.03 -24.71 15.46
N LEU A 14 -4.52 -25.96 15.35
CA LEU A 14 -5.78 -26.30 14.70
C LEU A 14 -7.00 -25.74 15.43
N GLY A 15 -7.03 -25.82 16.76
CA GLY A 15 -8.07 -25.18 17.58
C GLY A 15 -8.08 -23.66 17.42
N CYS A 16 -6.89 -23.05 17.33
CA CYS A 16 -6.70 -21.62 17.09
C CYS A 16 -6.96 -21.18 15.63
N LEU A 17 -7.04 -22.10 14.67
CA LEU A 17 -7.47 -21.79 13.31
C LEU A 17 -9.00 -21.92 13.18
N LEU A 18 -9.60 -22.91 13.86
CA LEU A 18 -11.03 -23.23 13.78
C LEU A 18 -11.93 -22.29 14.61
N LEU A 19 -11.54 -21.90 15.83
CA LEU A 19 -12.31 -20.97 16.67
C LEU A 19 -12.31 -19.51 16.15
N PHE A 20 -11.55 -19.27 15.09
CA PHE A 20 -10.98 -17.99 14.73
C PHE A 20 -11.03 -17.74 13.22
N GLY A 21 -11.78 -18.58 12.48
CA GLY A 21 -11.94 -18.54 11.01
C GLY A 21 -12.55 -17.25 10.45
N LYS A 22 -13.06 -16.33 11.30
CA LYS A 22 -13.30 -14.93 10.91
C LYS A 22 -12.10 -14.09 11.34
N ILE A 23 -11.23 -13.77 10.38
CA ILE A 23 -9.94 -13.04 10.50
C ILE A 23 -10.00 -11.79 11.43
N ARG A 24 -11.16 -11.13 11.58
CA ARG A 24 -11.30 -9.94 12.43
C ARG A 24 -11.34 -10.25 13.94
N TYR A 25 -11.89 -11.39 14.34
CA TYR A 25 -12.07 -11.76 15.75
C TYR A 25 -10.95 -12.65 16.29
N SER A 26 -10.07 -13.13 15.40
CA SER A 26 -8.97 -14.03 15.73
C SER A 26 -7.62 -13.40 15.96
N ARG A 27 -7.47 -12.13 15.61
CA ARG A 27 -6.22 -11.38 15.77
C ARG A 27 -5.68 -11.37 17.20
N PRO A 28 -6.46 -11.06 18.26
CA PRO A 28 -5.91 -11.09 19.61
C PRO A 28 -5.46 -12.50 20.02
N GLY A 29 -6.17 -13.55 19.56
CA GLY A 29 -5.76 -14.93 19.76
C GLY A 29 -4.43 -15.25 19.08
N ILE A 30 -4.28 -14.87 17.80
CA ILE A 30 -3.04 -15.07 17.03
C ILE A 30 -1.87 -14.33 17.69
N ILE A 31 -2.05 -13.06 18.07
CA ILE A 31 -1.02 -12.26 18.73
C ILE A 31 -0.63 -12.91 20.06
N LEU A 32 -1.61 -13.33 20.86
CA LEU A 32 -1.34 -14.01 22.14
C LEU A 32 -0.56 -15.31 21.93
N THR A 33 -0.95 -16.14 20.95
CA THR A 33 -0.23 -17.37 20.62
C THR A 33 1.21 -17.10 20.21
N VAL A 34 1.44 -16.09 19.35
CA VAL A 34 2.80 -15.69 18.93
C VAL A 34 3.61 -15.19 20.12
N VAL A 35 3.05 -14.33 20.97
CA VAL A 35 3.73 -13.81 22.16
C VAL A 35 4.11 -14.93 23.12
N VAL A 36 3.20 -15.87 23.37
CA VAL A 36 3.47 -17.04 24.24
C VAL A 36 4.56 -17.93 23.64
N ALA A 37 4.50 -18.20 22.33
CA ALA A 37 5.51 -19.01 21.65
C ALA A 37 6.90 -18.35 21.67
N VAL A 38 6.97 -17.03 21.42
CA VAL A 38 8.22 -16.25 21.48
C VAL A 38 8.75 -16.21 22.92
N GLY A 39 7.88 -16.01 23.91
CA GLY A 39 8.28 -16.04 25.32
C GLY A 39 8.86 -17.40 25.72
N HIS A 40 8.20 -18.50 25.34
CA HIS A 40 8.70 -19.84 25.58
C HIS A 40 10.04 -20.11 24.86
N TYR A 41 10.17 -19.65 23.61
CA TYR A 41 11.43 -19.72 22.87
C TYR A 41 12.56 -18.96 23.59
N LEU A 42 12.31 -17.72 24.04
CA LEU A 42 13.32 -16.90 24.71
C LEU A 42 13.76 -17.50 26.05
N ILE A 43 12.83 -18.08 26.81
CA ILE A 43 13.16 -18.81 28.04
C ILE A 43 14.13 -19.95 27.70
N TRP A 44 13.75 -20.85 26.78
CA TRP A 44 14.61 -21.95 26.34
C TRP A 44 15.97 -21.48 25.80
N ARG A 45 15.97 -20.40 25.00
CA ARG A 45 17.20 -19.82 24.43
C ARG A 45 18.14 -19.37 25.54
N LEU A 46 17.63 -18.70 26.57
CA LEU A 46 18.41 -18.20 27.69
C LEU A 46 18.82 -19.31 28.67
N THR A 47 17.98 -20.31 28.94
CA THR A 47 18.27 -21.32 29.97
C THR A 47 19.07 -22.50 29.48
N ASP A 48 18.78 -23.00 28.27
CA ASP A 48 19.27 -24.30 27.81
C ASP A 48 20.35 -24.20 26.74
N THR A 49 20.41 -23.09 25.98
CA THR A 49 21.34 -22.97 24.83
C THR A 49 22.60 -22.17 25.11
N ILE A 50 22.58 -21.29 26.13
CA ILE A 50 23.72 -20.45 26.50
C ILE A 50 24.33 -21.00 27.79
N ASP A 51 25.56 -21.51 27.70
CA ASP A 51 26.34 -21.91 28.87
C ASP A 51 26.92 -20.68 29.57
N TRP A 52 26.15 -20.08 30.47
CA TRP A 52 26.55 -18.90 31.25
C TRP A 52 27.76 -19.11 32.14
N HIS A 53 28.15 -20.36 32.39
CA HIS A 53 29.29 -20.70 33.26
C HIS A 53 30.58 -20.88 32.45
N SER A 54 30.49 -20.80 31.12
CA SER A 54 31.65 -20.79 30.23
C SER A 54 32.40 -19.46 30.31
N GLY A 55 33.73 -19.49 30.06
CA GLY A 55 34.54 -18.28 30.02
C GLY A 55 34.15 -17.32 28.88
N ALA A 56 34.48 -16.03 29.03
CA ALA A 56 34.09 -14.96 28.09
C ALA A 56 34.41 -15.26 26.61
N ALA A 57 35.49 -15.99 26.32
CA ALA A 57 35.88 -16.39 24.97
C ALA A 57 34.92 -17.38 24.28
N LYS A 58 34.04 -18.06 25.02
CA LYS A 58 33.00 -18.95 24.47
C LYS A 58 31.62 -18.28 24.40
N LEU A 59 31.39 -17.23 25.20
CA LEU A 59 30.11 -16.53 25.29
C LEU A 59 29.88 -15.52 24.16
N TRP A 60 30.92 -14.97 23.54
CA TRP A 60 30.76 -13.90 22.55
C TRP A 60 29.89 -14.30 21.35
N TRP A 61 30.00 -15.53 20.86
CA TRP A 61 29.24 -16.00 19.70
C TRP A 61 27.75 -16.24 20.03
N PRO A 62 27.38 -17.01 21.08
CA PRO A 62 25.99 -17.13 21.51
C PRO A 62 25.33 -15.78 21.81
N LEU A 63 26.04 -14.84 22.45
CA LEU A 63 25.53 -13.49 22.72
C LEU A 63 25.32 -12.67 21.46
N THR A 64 26.19 -12.82 20.45
CA THR A 64 26.01 -12.20 19.14
C THR A 64 24.76 -12.74 18.46
N CYS A 65 24.58 -14.07 18.42
CA CYS A 65 23.37 -14.68 17.87
C CYS A 65 22.12 -14.21 18.62
N LEU A 66 22.14 -14.21 19.95
CA LEU A 66 21.02 -13.70 20.76
C LEU A 66 20.69 -12.23 20.43
N THR A 67 21.70 -11.39 20.24
CA THR A 67 21.50 -9.98 19.89
C THR A 67 20.80 -9.83 18.54
N VAL A 68 21.26 -10.56 17.52
CA VAL A 68 20.63 -10.57 16.19
C VAL A 68 19.20 -11.12 16.26
N GLU A 69 18.98 -12.20 17.02
CA GLU A 69 17.66 -12.79 17.22
C GLU A 69 16.70 -11.80 17.91
N LEU A 70 17.14 -11.11 18.97
CA LEU A 70 16.33 -10.11 19.66
C LEU A 70 15.98 -8.94 18.74
N ALA A 71 16.92 -8.49 17.90
CA ALA A 71 16.66 -7.45 16.90
C ALA A 71 15.62 -7.91 15.87
N ALA A 72 15.73 -9.15 15.37
CA ALA A 72 14.77 -9.72 14.43
C ALA A 72 13.37 -9.91 15.06
N LEU A 73 13.30 -10.36 16.31
CA LEU A 73 12.04 -10.49 17.06
C LEU A 73 11.40 -9.13 17.33
N PHE A 74 12.21 -8.10 17.60
CA PHE A 74 11.73 -6.73 17.79
C PHE A 74 11.14 -6.15 16.50
N ASP A 75 11.83 -6.29 15.37
CA ASP A 75 11.34 -5.86 14.05
C ASP A 75 10.05 -6.60 13.67
N ALA A 76 10.02 -7.92 13.84
CA ALA A 76 8.82 -8.72 13.63
C ALA A 76 7.67 -8.31 14.57
N GLY A 77 7.98 -7.94 15.81
CA GLY A 77 7.00 -7.42 16.77
C GLY A 77 6.40 -6.08 16.33
N ILE A 78 7.21 -5.15 15.83
CA ILE A 78 6.74 -3.89 15.25
C ILE A 78 5.82 -4.18 14.06
N LEU A 79 6.25 -5.02 13.12
CA LEU A 79 5.46 -5.39 11.95
C LEU A 79 4.12 -6.02 12.34
N LEU A 80 4.12 -6.93 13.32
CA LEU A 80 2.90 -7.54 13.84
C LEU A 80 1.96 -6.50 14.45
N ILE A 81 2.47 -5.55 15.23
CA ILE A 81 1.65 -4.47 15.81
C ILE A 81 1.06 -3.60 14.71
N LEU A 82 1.85 -3.20 13.71
CA LEU A 82 1.39 -2.38 12.59
C LEU A 82 0.29 -3.09 11.79
N LEU A 83 0.48 -4.36 11.45
CA LEU A 83 -0.51 -5.16 10.71
C LEU A 83 -1.73 -5.59 11.55
N SER A 84 -1.61 -5.57 12.89
CA SER A 84 -2.71 -5.94 13.79
C SER A 84 -3.84 -4.91 13.84
N ARG A 85 -3.61 -3.68 13.37
CA ARG A 85 -4.57 -2.57 13.42
C ARG A 85 -5.25 -2.37 12.06
N PRO A 86 -6.30 -3.15 11.73
CA PRO A 86 -7.05 -2.93 10.50
C PRO A 86 -7.75 -1.58 10.56
N THR A 87 -7.54 -0.75 9.55
CA THR A 87 -8.37 0.44 9.34
C THR A 87 -9.31 0.13 8.18
N ASP A 88 -10.61 0.13 8.46
CA ASP A 88 -11.66 -0.08 7.46
C ASP A 88 -12.45 1.21 7.32
N ARG A 89 -12.20 1.93 6.22
CA ARG A 89 -12.87 3.18 5.88
C ARG A 89 -13.96 3.00 4.83
N SER A 90 -14.42 1.76 4.58
CA SER A 90 -15.42 1.50 3.54
C SER A 90 -16.69 2.32 3.74
N ARG A 91 -17.17 2.44 4.98
CA ARG A 91 -18.36 3.25 5.32
C ARG A 91 -18.17 4.74 5.05
N GLU A 92 -16.97 5.25 5.30
CA GLU A 92 -16.62 6.65 5.06
C GLU A 92 -16.54 6.92 3.55
N ALA A 93 -15.89 6.04 2.79
CA ALA A 93 -15.87 6.08 1.34
C ALA A 93 -17.29 5.99 0.73
N ASP A 94 -18.13 5.06 1.20
CA ASP A 94 -19.51 4.92 0.73
C ASP A 94 -20.34 6.18 1.01
N ALA A 95 -20.10 6.84 2.16
CA ALA A 95 -20.79 8.08 2.51
C ALA A 95 -20.28 9.26 1.67
N GLY A 96 -18.98 9.35 1.42
CA GLY A 96 -18.35 10.36 0.55
C GLY A 96 -18.84 10.25 -0.88
N GLU A 97 -18.85 9.03 -1.45
CA GLU A 97 -19.36 8.77 -2.79
C GLU A 97 -20.83 9.22 -2.93
N ARG A 98 -21.70 8.87 -1.97
CA ARG A 98 -23.11 9.31 -2.01
C ARG A 98 -23.25 10.84 -2.04
N ARG A 99 -22.42 11.57 -1.28
CA ARG A 99 -22.43 13.05 -1.27
C ARG A 99 -21.97 13.61 -2.60
N LEU A 100 -20.83 13.13 -3.11
CA LEU A 100 -20.27 13.58 -4.39
C LEU A 100 -21.22 13.33 -5.56
N ARG A 101 -21.87 12.16 -5.60
CA ARG A 101 -22.87 11.85 -6.62
C ARG A 101 -24.10 12.76 -6.53
N ALA A 102 -24.55 13.11 -5.33
CA ALA A 102 -25.65 14.05 -5.13
C ALA A 102 -25.27 15.48 -5.59
N SER A 103 -24.05 15.94 -5.27
CA SER A 103 -23.52 17.21 -5.77
C SER A 103 -23.43 17.22 -7.29
N TRP A 104 -22.86 16.18 -7.90
CA TRP A 104 -22.77 16.07 -9.36
C TRP A 104 -24.14 16.08 -10.04
N ALA A 105 -25.13 15.37 -9.48
CA ALA A 105 -26.49 15.36 -10.02
C ALA A 105 -27.16 16.75 -9.96
N THR A 106 -26.74 17.61 -9.04
CA THR A 106 -27.21 18.99 -8.92
C THR A 106 -26.48 19.90 -9.90
N ASP A 107 -25.14 19.88 -9.86
CA ASP A 107 -24.26 20.64 -10.73
C ASP A 107 -22.86 20.01 -10.73
N ALA A 108 -22.36 19.67 -11.92
CA ALA A 108 -21.04 19.08 -12.12
C ALA A 108 -19.89 20.02 -11.70
N SER A 109 -20.08 21.33 -11.76
CA SER A 109 -19.06 22.34 -11.42
C SER A 109 -18.76 22.41 -9.92
N LEU A 110 -19.61 21.81 -9.08
CA LEU A 110 -19.39 21.69 -7.64
C LEU A 110 -18.25 20.72 -7.30
N LEU A 111 -17.88 19.84 -8.23
CA LEU A 111 -16.76 18.92 -8.05
C LEU A 111 -15.48 19.59 -8.56
N PRO A 112 -14.40 19.61 -7.76
CA PRO A 112 -13.16 20.26 -8.16
C PRO A 112 -12.49 19.53 -9.32
N PRO A 113 -11.70 20.24 -10.16
CA PRO A 113 -10.86 19.58 -11.15
C PRO A 113 -9.84 18.67 -10.47
N VAL A 114 -9.51 17.56 -11.15
CA VAL A 114 -8.46 16.61 -10.71
C VAL A 114 -7.51 16.37 -11.87
N ASP A 115 -6.22 16.59 -11.65
CA ASP A 115 -5.19 16.15 -12.59
C ASP A 115 -4.85 14.67 -12.32
N VAL A 116 -4.92 13.85 -13.36
CA VAL A 116 -4.66 12.40 -13.32
C VAL A 116 -3.37 12.12 -14.06
N PHE A 117 -2.29 11.85 -13.33
CA PHE A 117 -0.97 11.60 -13.89
C PHE A 117 -0.73 10.12 -14.12
N ILE A 118 -0.29 9.76 -15.32
CA ILE A 118 0.17 8.42 -15.67
C ILE A 118 1.68 8.51 -15.94
N THR A 119 2.51 8.00 -15.03
CA THR A 119 3.97 8.05 -15.23
C THR A 119 4.46 6.85 -16.02
N THR A 120 5.23 7.09 -17.08
CA THR A 120 5.75 6.03 -17.96
C THR A 120 7.20 6.32 -18.40
N TYR A 121 7.99 5.27 -18.61
CA TYR A 121 9.36 5.35 -19.12
C TYR A 121 9.63 4.42 -20.31
N ASN A 122 9.36 3.12 -20.17
CA ASN A 122 9.66 2.10 -21.19
C ASN A 122 8.56 1.04 -21.36
N GLU A 123 7.38 1.28 -20.79
CA GLU A 123 6.26 0.34 -20.85
C GLU A 123 5.77 0.15 -22.28
N PRO A 124 5.35 -1.09 -22.64
CA PRO A 124 4.86 -1.39 -23.98
C PRO A 124 3.50 -0.75 -24.24
N ARG A 125 3.19 -0.57 -25.52
CA ARG A 125 1.98 0.12 -25.99
C ARG A 125 0.70 -0.50 -25.43
N GLU A 126 0.62 -1.82 -25.39
CA GLU A 126 -0.58 -2.55 -24.97
C GLU A 126 -0.89 -2.35 -23.49
N VAL A 127 0.13 -2.07 -22.66
CA VAL A 127 -0.03 -1.79 -21.25
C VAL A 127 -0.44 -0.33 -21.06
N LEU A 128 0.31 0.60 -21.65
CA LEU A 128 0.05 2.03 -21.50
C LEU A 128 -1.30 2.43 -22.10
N GLU A 129 -1.68 1.89 -23.26
CA GLU A 129 -2.97 2.20 -23.89
C GLU A 129 -4.15 1.77 -23.01
N LYS A 130 -4.07 0.61 -22.34
CA LYS A 130 -5.12 0.15 -21.41
C LYS A 130 -5.28 1.11 -20.22
N THR A 131 -4.17 1.58 -19.67
CA THR A 131 -4.18 2.53 -18.55
C THR A 131 -4.74 3.88 -18.97
N ILE A 132 -4.30 4.42 -20.11
CA ILE A 132 -4.86 5.67 -20.67
C ILE A 132 -6.37 5.54 -20.87
N VAL A 133 -6.84 4.47 -21.53
CA VAL A 133 -8.28 4.26 -21.75
C VAL A 133 -9.05 4.07 -20.44
N GLY A 134 -8.47 3.36 -19.47
CA GLY A 134 -9.09 3.17 -18.16
C GLY A 134 -9.24 4.47 -17.37
N THR A 135 -8.21 5.31 -17.37
CA THR A 135 -8.26 6.63 -16.71
C THR A 135 -9.22 7.61 -17.39
N LEU A 136 -9.33 7.59 -18.72
CA LEU A 136 -10.34 8.36 -19.47
C LEU A 136 -11.78 7.92 -19.13
N SER A 137 -11.96 6.74 -18.55
CA SER A 137 -13.26 6.18 -18.17
C SER A 137 -13.67 6.51 -16.72
N LEU A 138 -12.87 7.31 -16.00
CA LEU A 138 -13.15 7.72 -14.64
C LEU A 138 -14.47 8.51 -14.56
N GLU A 139 -15.28 8.18 -13.56
CA GLU A 139 -16.53 8.87 -13.27
C GLU A 139 -16.25 10.16 -12.51
N TRP A 140 -15.81 11.20 -13.23
CA TRP A 140 -15.55 12.52 -12.67
C TRP A 140 -15.71 13.60 -13.75
N PRO A 141 -16.36 14.74 -13.46
CA PRO A 141 -16.71 15.71 -14.50
C PRO A 141 -15.51 16.46 -15.11
N ASP A 142 -14.49 16.80 -14.32
CA ASP A 142 -13.27 17.48 -14.79
C ASP A 142 -12.03 16.69 -14.34
N ALA A 143 -11.87 15.49 -14.89
CA ALA A 143 -10.66 14.67 -14.74
C ALA A 143 -9.74 14.88 -15.93
N ARG A 144 -8.59 15.51 -15.69
CA ARG A 144 -7.63 15.90 -16.72
C ARG A 144 -6.52 14.86 -16.77
N ILE A 145 -6.54 14.03 -17.81
CA ILE A 145 -5.60 12.92 -17.93
C ILE A 145 -4.30 13.41 -18.57
N TRP A 146 -3.17 13.18 -17.90
CA TRP A 146 -1.83 13.55 -18.36
C TRP A 146 -0.90 12.34 -18.35
N VAL A 147 -0.34 12.01 -19.50
CA VAL A 147 0.69 10.99 -19.63
C VAL A 147 2.05 11.66 -19.53
N LEU A 148 2.79 11.29 -18.49
CA LEU A 148 4.10 11.84 -18.16
C LEU A 148 5.19 10.88 -18.68
N ASP A 149 5.74 11.18 -19.86
CA ASP A 149 6.63 10.28 -20.59
C ASP A 149 8.11 10.70 -20.50
N ASP A 150 8.86 10.02 -19.63
CA ASP A 150 10.32 10.20 -19.50
C ASP A 150 11.13 9.48 -20.61
N GLY A 151 10.44 8.73 -21.48
CA GLY A 151 11.01 8.03 -22.63
C GLY A 151 11.03 8.88 -23.91
N ARG A 152 10.33 10.03 -23.95
CA ARG A 152 10.22 10.92 -25.14
C ARG A 152 9.80 10.14 -26.40
N ARG A 153 8.83 9.26 -26.25
CA ARG A 153 8.41 8.30 -27.28
C ARG A 153 7.32 8.93 -28.14
N GLN A 154 7.61 9.16 -29.42
CA GLN A 154 6.68 9.78 -30.37
C GLN A 154 5.32 9.07 -30.42
N TRP A 155 5.32 7.73 -30.39
CA TRP A 155 4.07 6.97 -30.43
C TRP A 155 3.18 7.22 -29.20
N VAL A 156 3.76 7.58 -28.04
CA VAL A 156 2.99 7.92 -26.83
C VAL A 156 2.30 9.26 -27.02
N HIS A 157 3.02 10.26 -27.52
CA HIS A 157 2.46 11.56 -27.88
C HIS A 157 1.28 11.39 -28.86
N ASP A 158 1.48 10.62 -29.93
CA ASP A 158 0.45 10.40 -30.95
C ASP A 158 -0.75 9.65 -30.38
N LEU A 159 -0.52 8.68 -29.48
CA LEU A 159 -1.58 7.96 -28.78
C LEU A 159 -2.39 8.89 -27.87
N CYS A 160 -1.73 9.78 -27.13
CA CYS A 160 -2.40 10.75 -26.27
C CYS A 160 -3.29 11.68 -27.08
N ALA A 161 -2.76 12.24 -28.18
CA ALA A 161 -3.53 13.06 -29.11
C ALA A 161 -4.73 12.31 -29.70
N ALA A 162 -4.56 11.05 -30.08
CA ALA A 162 -5.63 10.23 -30.65
C ALA A 162 -6.74 9.88 -29.65
N LYS A 163 -6.42 9.75 -28.35
CA LYS A 163 -7.37 9.38 -27.29
C LYS A 163 -7.96 10.58 -26.55
N GLY A 164 -7.41 11.78 -26.74
CA GLY A 164 -7.81 12.99 -26.01
C GLY A 164 -7.20 13.09 -24.60
N ALA A 165 -6.03 12.50 -24.38
CA ALA A 165 -5.23 12.68 -23.17
C ALA A 165 -4.14 13.74 -23.39
N GLY A 166 -3.73 14.42 -22.33
CA GLY A 166 -2.59 15.32 -22.35
C GLY A 166 -1.26 14.55 -22.35
N TYR A 167 -0.24 15.13 -22.97
CA TYR A 167 1.11 14.58 -23.03
C TYR A 167 2.09 15.59 -22.43
N ILE A 168 2.88 15.15 -21.45
CA ILE A 168 3.94 15.95 -20.84
C ILE A 168 5.23 15.13 -20.91
N THR A 169 6.30 15.78 -21.36
CA THR A 169 7.65 15.22 -21.34
C THR A 169 8.64 16.31 -20.95
N ARG A 170 9.90 15.93 -20.76
CA ARG A 170 10.99 16.83 -20.35
C ARG A 170 12.31 16.42 -20.98
N ASP A 171 13.24 17.37 -21.04
CA ASP A 171 14.53 17.21 -21.72
C ASP A 171 15.52 16.29 -20.98
N ASN A 172 15.30 16.03 -19.69
CA ASN A 172 16.19 15.24 -18.87
C ASN A 172 15.42 14.34 -17.89
N ASN A 173 16.08 13.31 -17.36
CA ASN A 173 15.46 12.33 -16.45
C ASN A 173 15.90 12.54 -14.98
N ARG A 174 16.25 13.78 -14.59
CA ARG A 174 16.74 14.06 -13.22
C ARG A 174 15.64 13.77 -12.20
N GLY A 175 15.97 13.04 -11.15
CA GLY A 175 15.01 12.66 -10.11
C GLY A 175 14.02 11.57 -10.52
N ALA A 176 14.21 10.90 -11.67
CA ALA A 176 13.40 9.79 -12.16
C ALA A 176 11.89 10.10 -12.05
N LYS A 177 11.07 9.15 -11.55
CA LYS A 177 9.61 9.30 -11.36
C LYS A 177 9.23 10.55 -10.57
N ALA A 178 9.91 10.82 -9.46
CA ALA A 178 9.62 11.99 -8.62
C ALA A 178 9.89 13.31 -9.37
N GLY A 179 10.99 13.37 -10.13
CA GLY A 179 11.31 14.52 -10.97
C GLY A 179 10.31 14.72 -12.12
N ASN A 180 9.79 13.63 -12.69
CA ASN A 180 8.78 13.67 -13.75
C ASN A 180 7.47 14.26 -13.22
N ILE A 181 7.00 13.77 -12.05
CA ILE A 181 5.82 14.32 -11.36
C ILE A 181 6.02 15.80 -11.01
N ASN A 182 7.17 16.17 -10.43
CA ASN A 182 7.46 17.57 -10.08
C ASN A 182 7.44 18.49 -11.30
N HIS A 183 7.90 18.01 -12.46
CA HIS A 183 7.82 18.78 -13.70
C HIS A 183 6.37 18.98 -14.14
N ALA A 184 5.54 17.93 -14.12
CA ALA A 184 4.13 18.02 -14.46
C ALA A 184 3.36 18.97 -13.52
N LEU A 185 3.66 18.96 -12.22
CA LEU A 185 3.07 19.89 -11.25
C LEU A 185 3.35 21.37 -11.55
N THR A 186 4.38 21.70 -12.34
CA THR A 186 4.63 23.08 -12.79
C THR A 186 3.80 23.48 -14.02
N GLN A 187 3.19 22.51 -14.70
CA GLN A 187 2.43 22.71 -15.93
C GLN A 187 0.91 22.60 -15.71
N THR A 188 0.47 21.98 -14.62
CA THR A 188 -0.95 21.79 -14.31
C THR A 188 -1.36 22.57 -13.06
N GLN A 189 -2.66 22.79 -12.87
CA GLN A 189 -3.20 23.70 -11.85
C GLN A 189 -4.41 23.15 -11.11
N ALA A 190 -4.76 21.86 -11.28
CA ALA A 190 -5.85 21.30 -10.50
C ALA A 190 -5.47 21.29 -9.00
N PRO A 191 -6.42 21.54 -8.09
CA PRO A 191 -6.18 21.52 -6.65
C PRO A 191 -5.87 20.12 -6.12
N PHE A 192 -6.23 19.07 -6.86
CA PHE A 192 -5.97 17.68 -6.51
C PHE A 192 -5.27 16.96 -7.65
N VAL A 193 -4.36 16.07 -7.27
CA VAL A 193 -3.57 15.26 -8.18
C VAL A 193 -3.69 13.81 -7.75
N THR A 194 -3.92 12.94 -8.72
CA THR A 194 -3.79 11.48 -8.54
C THR A 194 -2.70 10.95 -9.47
N VAL A 195 -1.97 9.94 -9.02
CA VAL A 195 -0.84 9.39 -9.76
C VAL A 195 -1.04 7.89 -9.92
N PHE A 196 -1.02 7.43 -11.16
CA PHE A 196 -1.05 6.02 -11.53
C PHE A 196 0.26 5.62 -12.21
N ASP A 197 0.69 4.40 -11.94
CA ASP A 197 1.71 3.73 -12.74
C ASP A 197 1.15 3.34 -14.10
N ALA A 198 2.02 3.22 -15.11
CA ALA A 198 1.63 2.94 -16.49
C ALA A 198 0.91 1.59 -16.68
N ASP A 199 1.03 0.66 -15.73
CA ASP A 199 0.38 -0.66 -15.70
C ASP A 199 -0.82 -0.75 -14.74
N PHE A 200 -1.17 0.36 -14.07
CA PHE A 200 -2.28 0.39 -13.13
C PHE A 200 -3.53 0.99 -13.77
N VAL A 201 -4.48 0.13 -14.15
CA VAL A 201 -5.79 0.55 -14.67
C VAL A 201 -6.76 0.80 -13.49
N PRO A 202 -7.17 2.04 -13.20
CA PRO A 202 -8.06 2.31 -12.06
C PRO A 202 -9.49 1.82 -12.33
N ARG A 203 -10.25 1.59 -11.26
CA ARG A 203 -11.70 1.44 -11.38
C ARG A 203 -12.34 2.78 -11.72
N ARG A 204 -13.45 2.73 -12.45
CA ARG A 204 -14.19 3.93 -12.90
C ARG A 204 -14.65 4.80 -11.73
N ASP A 205 -15.03 4.18 -10.62
CA ASP A 205 -15.49 4.84 -9.39
C ASP A 205 -14.35 5.36 -8.50
N PHE A 206 -13.08 5.26 -8.91
CA PHE A 206 -11.93 5.58 -8.05
C PHE A 206 -12.03 6.97 -7.44
N LEU A 207 -12.20 8.01 -8.26
CA LEU A 207 -12.30 9.39 -7.77
C LEU A 207 -13.54 9.61 -6.88
N MET A 208 -14.67 8.98 -7.22
CA MET A 208 -15.88 9.03 -6.39
C MET A 208 -15.67 8.42 -5.00
N ARG A 209 -14.79 7.43 -4.89
CA ARG A 209 -14.49 6.74 -3.62
C ARG A 209 -13.37 7.37 -2.81
N THR A 210 -12.54 8.24 -3.40
CA THR A 210 -11.39 8.85 -2.73
C THR A 210 -11.57 10.34 -2.46
N MET A 211 -12.22 11.09 -3.35
CA MET A 211 -12.31 12.54 -3.23
C MET A 211 -13.11 13.01 -2.01
N GLY A 212 -14.05 12.20 -1.52
CA GLY A 212 -14.87 12.54 -0.36
C GLY A 212 -14.10 12.63 0.96
N PHE A 213 -12.89 12.07 1.04
CA PHE A 213 -12.04 12.19 2.22
C PHE A 213 -11.43 13.59 2.35
N PHE A 214 -11.20 14.32 1.25
CA PHE A 214 -10.63 15.66 1.28
C PHE A 214 -11.60 16.75 1.79
N GLU A 215 -12.85 16.39 2.12
CA GLU A 215 -13.75 17.28 2.85
C GLU A 215 -13.22 17.59 4.27
N ASP A 216 -12.41 16.70 4.86
CA ASP A 216 -11.67 16.99 6.08
C ASP A 216 -10.37 17.72 5.72
N ALA A 217 -10.29 19.01 6.06
CA ALA A 217 -9.13 19.86 5.79
C ALA A 217 -7.81 19.37 6.44
N ARG A 218 -7.86 18.37 7.32
CA ARG A 218 -6.68 17.72 7.91
C ARG A 218 -6.11 16.61 7.03
N ILE A 219 -6.85 16.16 6.01
CA ILE A 219 -6.43 15.07 5.11
C ILE A 219 -5.67 15.66 3.93
N GLY A 220 -4.38 15.30 3.84
CA GLY A 220 -3.50 15.70 2.72
C GLY A 220 -3.23 14.59 1.70
N ILE A 221 -3.56 13.33 2.02
CA ILE A 221 -3.35 12.17 1.15
C ILE A 221 -4.41 11.10 1.44
N VAL A 222 -4.85 10.41 0.39
CA VAL A 222 -5.84 9.33 0.41
C VAL A 222 -5.30 8.12 -0.32
#